data_AF-A0A943GQW5-F1
#
_entry.id   AF-A0A943GQW5-F1
#
_cell.length_a   1.000
_cell.length_b   1.000
_cell.length_c   1.000
_cell.angle_alpha   90.00
_cell.angle_beta   90.00
_cell.angle_gamma   90.00
#
_symmetry.space_group_name_H-M   'P 1'
#
loop_
_entity.id
_entity.type
_entity.pdbx_description
1 polymer ?
#
loop_
_entity_poly.entity_id
_entity_poly.type
_entity_poly.pdbx_seq_one_letter_code
_entity_poly.pdbx_strand_id
1 'polypeptide(L)'
;MIAEGLVKKARGMVAGSYKRVDDKDIKLSPTELYEIQNILRPSNDDRNIVPEATIDNLDVDVINQIIATAHVRNSKAVRGDADRAEILRRLNITDSNGDVRMAGLLVAGDYPQMFFPKLVVDVASYPDTSKSAPGKPRFLDRKICEGPLTQSWMEPAGTTSRRSPVRCCAGRLPTRWSTASTMRRSRVRRFPLRFTPIVS
;
A
#
# COMPACT_ATOMS: atom_id res chain seq x y z
N MET A 1 -9.40 3.70 61.91
CA MET A 1 -9.90 3.11 60.65
C MET A 1 -9.47 4.02 59.52
N ILE A 2 -8.40 3.66 58.81
CA ILE A 2 -7.91 4.43 57.67
C ILE A 2 -8.62 3.88 56.43
N ALA A 3 -9.42 4.72 55.78
CA ALA A 3 -10.05 4.38 54.50
C ALA A 3 -8.95 4.36 53.43
N GLU A 4 -8.54 3.17 53.01
CA GLU A 4 -7.66 2.99 51.86
C GLU A 4 -8.39 3.47 50.60
N GLY A 5 -7.84 4.53 50.01
CA GLY A 5 -8.31 5.13 48.78
C GLY A 5 -8.28 4.12 47.64
N LEU A 6 -9.41 4.02 46.94
CA LEU A 6 -9.60 3.18 45.78
C LEU A 6 -8.84 3.79 44.59
N VAL A 7 -7.55 3.47 44.45
CA VAL A 7 -6.75 3.81 43.27
C VAL A 7 -7.31 3.01 42.09
N LYS A 8 -8.18 3.64 41.30
CA LYS A 8 -8.67 3.07 40.04
C LYS A 8 -7.46 2.82 39.13
N LYS A 9 -7.10 1.56 38.94
CA LYS A 9 -6.09 1.15 37.94
C LYS A 9 -6.52 1.70 36.58
N ALA A 10 -5.70 2.57 36.00
CA ALA A 10 -5.96 3.11 34.67
C ALA A 10 -6.10 1.94 33.68
N ARG A 11 -7.28 1.80 33.07
CA ARG A 11 -7.47 0.86 31.96
C ARG A 11 -6.64 1.42 30.81
N GLY A 12 -5.50 0.78 30.51
CA GLY A 12 -4.59 1.21 29.46
C GLY A 12 -5.32 1.40 28.12
N MET A 13 -4.69 2.09 27.17
CA MET A 13 -5.32 2.56 25.93
C MET A 13 -6.18 1.50 25.21
N VAL A 14 -5.69 0.26 25.12
CA VAL A 14 -6.44 -0.86 24.48
C VAL A 14 -7.71 -1.25 25.25
N ALA A 15 -7.67 -1.23 26.59
CA ALA A 15 -8.79 -1.65 27.44
C ALA A 15 -9.74 -0.50 27.82
N GLY A 16 -9.33 0.75 27.58
CA GLY A 16 -10.07 1.96 27.97
C GLY A 16 -10.74 2.73 26.81
N SER A 17 -10.52 2.33 25.55
CA SER A 17 -11.03 3.04 24.38
C SER A 17 -12.33 2.44 23.82
N TYR A 18 -13.34 3.29 23.66
CA TYR A 18 -14.70 2.95 23.23
C TYR A 18 -15.18 3.92 22.16
N LYS A 19 -16.11 3.45 21.31
CA LYS A 19 -16.90 4.27 20.39
C LYS A 19 -18.38 4.18 20.76
N ARG A 20 -19.09 5.30 20.57
CA ARG A 20 -20.55 5.34 20.68
C ARG A 20 -21.15 4.85 19.37
N VAL A 21 -22.02 3.85 19.46
CA VAL A 21 -22.87 3.42 18.34
C VAL A 21 -24.30 3.36 18.89
N ASP A 22 -25.15 4.23 18.36
CA ASP A 22 -26.49 4.52 18.91
C ASP A 22 -26.41 4.83 20.42
N ASP A 23 -27.16 4.10 21.24
CA ASP A 23 -27.18 4.27 22.70
C ASP A 23 -26.08 3.49 23.44
N LYS A 24 -25.20 2.76 22.74
CA LYS A 24 -24.24 1.82 23.34
C LYS A 24 -22.79 2.26 23.21
N ASP A 25 -22.01 1.95 24.24
CA ASP A 25 -20.54 1.99 24.22
C ASP A 25 -19.99 0.65 23.73
N ILE A 26 -19.31 0.67 22.60
CA ILE A 26 -18.65 -0.51 22.02
C ILE A 26 -17.14 -0.32 22.13
N LYS A 27 -16.41 -1.34 22.58
CA LYS A 27 -14.94 -1.30 22.62
C LYS A 27 -14.39 -1.11 21.21
N LEU A 28 -13.37 -0.25 21.08
CA LEU A 28 -12.64 -0.12 19.83
C LEU A 28 -11.85 -1.40 19.55
N SER A 29 -11.88 -1.84 18.29
CA SER A 29 -11.04 -2.96 17.85
C SER A 29 -9.55 -2.54 17.81
N PRO A 30 -8.61 -3.48 17.90
CA PRO A 30 -7.19 -3.17 17.78
C PRO A 30 -6.83 -2.42 16.48
N THR A 31 -7.54 -2.73 15.38
CA THR A 31 -7.36 -2.05 14.09
C THR A 31 -7.82 -0.59 14.15
N GLU A 32 -9.02 -0.33 14.67
CA GLU A 32 -9.53 1.04 14.79
C GLU A 32 -8.66 1.89 15.73
N LEU A 33 -8.17 1.29 16.82
CA LEU A 33 -7.20 1.94 17.71
C LEU A 33 -5.92 2.32 16.97
N TYR A 34 -5.37 1.40 16.19
CA TYR A 34 -4.18 1.67 15.38
C TYR A 34 -4.43 2.78 14.36
N GLU A 35 -5.58 2.78 13.70
CA GLU A 35 -5.97 3.82 12.74
C GLU A 35 -6.07 5.19 13.41
N ILE A 36 -6.76 5.28 14.56
CA ILE A 36 -6.90 6.52 15.33
C ILE A 36 -5.54 7.05 15.78
N GLN A 37 -4.64 6.18 16.26
CA GLN A 37 -3.30 6.57 16.67
C GLN A 37 -2.47 7.15 15.51
N ASN A 38 -2.67 6.65 14.30
CA ASN A 38 -1.87 7.03 13.14
C ASN A 38 -2.56 8.06 12.23
N ILE A 39 -3.81 8.43 12.49
CA ILE A 39 -4.58 9.31 11.60
C ILE A 39 -3.94 10.70 11.44
N LEU A 40 -3.26 11.19 12.48
CA LEU A 40 -2.54 12.47 12.46
C LEU A 40 -1.04 12.31 12.23
N ARG A 41 -0.55 11.09 12.03
CA ARG A 41 0.88 10.84 11.82
C ARG A 41 1.17 10.85 10.32
N PRO A 42 1.78 11.92 9.78
CA PRO A 42 2.18 11.91 8.38
C PRO A 42 3.23 10.82 8.17
N SER A 43 2.98 9.94 7.21
CA SER A 43 3.99 9.01 6.71
C SER A 43 4.80 9.73 5.63
N ASN A 44 6.10 9.88 5.86
CA ASN A 44 7.06 10.43 4.89
C ASN A 44 7.75 9.31 4.10
N ASP A 45 7.17 8.12 4.16
CA ASP A 45 7.74 6.88 3.68
C ASP A 45 8.21 6.98 2.21
N ASP A 46 7.35 7.51 1.35
CA ASP A 46 7.62 7.70 -0.07
C ASP A 46 8.83 8.62 -0.36
N ARG A 47 9.15 9.52 0.58
CA ARG A 47 10.25 10.48 0.47
C ARG A 47 11.56 9.97 1.07
N ASN A 48 11.54 8.81 1.72
CA ASN A 48 12.75 8.26 2.32
C ASN A 48 13.77 7.91 1.24
N ILE A 49 15.02 8.24 1.52
CA ILE A 49 16.17 7.94 0.65
C ILE A 49 16.51 6.46 0.82
N VAL A 50 16.83 5.80 -0.30
CA VAL A 50 17.32 4.41 -0.30
C VAL A 50 18.85 4.47 -0.33
N PRO A 51 19.57 4.13 0.76
CA PRO A 51 21.00 4.46 0.90
C PRO A 51 21.93 3.84 -0.14
N GLU A 52 21.56 2.68 -0.70
CA GLU A 52 22.38 1.94 -1.67
C GLU A 52 21.90 2.15 -3.12
N ALA A 53 20.78 2.85 -3.33
CA ALA A 53 20.23 3.04 -4.66
C ALA A 53 20.81 4.30 -5.30
N THR A 54 21.33 4.13 -6.50
CA THR A 54 21.87 5.19 -7.35
C THR A 54 21.00 5.37 -8.58
N ILE A 55 21.26 6.44 -9.34
CA ILE A 55 20.54 6.70 -10.60
C ILE A 55 20.74 5.55 -11.61
N ASP A 56 21.86 4.83 -11.53
CA ASP A 56 22.16 3.68 -12.40
C ASP A 56 21.25 2.46 -12.13
N ASN A 57 20.49 2.47 -11.03
CA ASN A 57 19.49 1.44 -10.74
C ASN A 57 18.09 1.79 -11.28
N LEU A 58 17.96 2.92 -11.97
CA LEU A 58 16.73 3.38 -12.60
C LEU A 58 16.75 3.07 -14.11
N ASP A 59 15.63 2.56 -14.59
CA ASP A 59 15.39 2.30 -16.01
C ASP A 59 15.30 3.63 -16.76
N VAL A 60 16.27 3.87 -17.65
CA VAL A 60 16.37 5.10 -18.44
C VAL A 60 15.16 5.27 -19.36
N ASP A 61 14.62 4.19 -19.93
CA ASP A 61 13.48 4.22 -20.84
C ASP A 61 12.19 4.55 -20.09
N VAL A 62 11.99 3.96 -18.89
CA VAL A 62 10.85 4.29 -18.03
C VAL A 62 10.91 5.75 -17.59
N ILE A 63 12.09 6.25 -17.19
CA ILE A 63 12.25 7.67 -16.86
C ILE A 63 11.92 8.57 -18.05
N ASN A 64 12.41 8.23 -19.24
CA ASN A 64 12.11 8.98 -20.47
C ASN A 64 10.60 9.00 -20.75
N GLN A 65 9.93 7.87 -20.57
CA GLN A 65 8.49 7.77 -20.74
C GLN A 65 7.73 8.61 -19.70
N ILE A 66 8.17 8.63 -18.45
CA ILE A 66 7.57 9.45 -17.38
C ILE A 66 7.71 10.94 -17.73
N ILE A 67 8.89 11.39 -18.15
CA ILE A 67 9.15 12.78 -18.52
C ILE A 67 8.31 13.16 -19.75
N ALA A 68 8.29 12.34 -20.80
CA ALA A 68 7.47 12.56 -21.98
C ALA A 68 5.98 12.65 -21.64
N THR A 69 5.49 11.75 -20.78
CA THR A 69 4.10 11.78 -20.29
C THR A 69 3.81 13.05 -19.50
N ALA A 70 4.76 13.52 -18.69
CA ALA A 70 4.62 14.73 -17.91
C ALA A 70 4.59 15.99 -18.79
N HIS A 71 5.33 16.03 -19.90
CA HIS A 71 5.20 17.06 -20.93
C HIS A 71 3.82 17.06 -21.59
N VAL A 72 3.36 15.89 -22.06
CA VAL A 72 2.03 15.75 -22.71
C VAL A 72 0.91 16.20 -21.79
N ARG A 73 1.04 15.92 -20.48
CA ARG A 73 0.05 16.32 -19.46
C ARG A 73 0.20 17.77 -18.98
N ASN A 74 1.15 18.54 -19.53
CA ASN A 74 1.47 19.90 -19.08
C ASN A 74 1.69 19.99 -17.55
N SER A 75 2.42 19.01 -17.01
CA SER A 75 2.72 18.95 -15.58
C SER A 75 3.57 20.14 -15.15
N LYS A 76 3.28 20.69 -13.96
CA LYS A 76 4.08 21.76 -13.35
C LYS A 76 5.53 21.33 -13.09
N ALA A 77 5.78 20.02 -12.97
CA ALA A 77 7.13 19.49 -12.76
C ALA A 77 8.07 19.78 -13.95
N VAL A 78 7.52 19.85 -15.17
CA VAL A 78 8.29 20.00 -16.42
C VAL A 78 8.13 21.42 -17.01
N ARG A 79 7.64 22.36 -16.21
CA ARG A 79 7.43 23.73 -16.67
C ARG A 79 8.76 24.48 -16.72
N GLY A 80 8.95 25.22 -17.82
CA GLY A 80 10.15 26.01 -18.10
C GLY A 80 11.28 25.16 -18.70
N ASP A 81 12.44 25.78 -18.88
CA ASP A 81 13.66 25.11 -19.36
C ASP A 81 14.36 24.36 -18.21
N ALA A 82 13.59 23.51 -17.52
CA ALA A 82 14.08 22.72 -16.39
C ALA A 82 14.97 21.59 -16.91
N ASP A 83 16.17 21.45 -16.34
CA ASP A 83 17.05 20.34 -16.64
C ASP A 83 16.47 18.99 -16.17
N ARG A 84 16.93 17.88 -16.74
CA ARG A 84 16.48 16.52 -16.39
C ARG A 84 16.58 16.28 -14.89
N ALA A 85 17.70 16.65 -14.26
CA ALA A 85 17.88 16.47 -12.81
C ALA A 85 16.83 17.25 -12.00
N GLU A 86 16.48 18.46 -12.47
CA GLU A 86 15.45 19.27 -11.82
C GLU A 86 14.05 18.65 -11.99
N ILE A 87 13.74 18.12 -13.18
CA ILE A 87 12.48 17.42 -13.44
C ILE A 87 12.34 16.21 -12.51
N LEU A 88 13.38 15.38 -12.38
CA LEU A 88 13.38 14.21 -11.49
C LEU A 88 13.15 14.59 -10.02
N ARG A 89 13.79 15.67 -9.56
CA ARG A 89 13.59 16.22 -8.23
C ARG A 89 12.15 16.72 -8.03
N ARG A 90 11.60 17.44 -9.00
CA ARG A 90 10.20 17.95 -8.95
C ARG A 90 9.17 16.81 -9.00
N LEU A 91 9.50 15.68 -9.63
CA LEU A 91 8.70 14.46 -9.64
C LEU A 91 8.88 13.60 -8.37
N ASN A 92 9.72 14.02 -7.41
CA ASN A 92 10.09 13.27 -6.21
C ASN A 92 10.73 11.90 -6.49
N ILE A 93 11.38 11.73 -7.64
CA ILE A 93 12.16 10.51 -7.95
C ILE A 93 13.51 10.59 -7.24
N THR A 94 14.13 11.76 -7.25
CA THR A 94 15.40 12.05 -6.57
C THR A 94 15.24 13.16 -5.53
N ASP A 95 16.18 13.22 -4.59
CA ASP A 95 16.30 14.32 -3.64
C ASP A 95 17.15 15.50 -4.19
N SER A 96 17.29 16.59 -3.42
CA SER A 96 18.14 17.73 -3.79
C SER A 96 19.59 17.36 -4.05
N ASN A 97 20.09 16.28 -3.42
CA ASN A 97 21.46 15.80 -3.58
C ASN A 97 21.62 14.82 -4.76
N GLY A 98 20.54 14.45 -5.44
CA GLY A 98 20.54 13.44 -6.50
C GLY A 98 20.29 12.00 -6.02
N ASP A 99 20.23 11.78 -4.70
CA ASP A 99 19.95 10.45 -4.13
C ASP A 99 18.54 9.96 -4.50
N VAL A 100 18.40 8.66 -4.74
CA VAL A 100 17.13 8.05 -5.17
C VAL A 100 16.19 7.89 -3.99
N ARG A 101 14.95 8.38 -4.15
CA ARG A 101 13.87 8.21 -3.19
C ARG A 101 13.15 6.89 -3.41
N MET A 102 12.56 6.35 -2.34
CA MET A 102 11.80 5.10 -2.40
C MET A 102 10.72 5.14 -3.48
N ALA A 103 9.94 6.22 -3.57
CA ALA A 103 8.92 6.35 -4.62
C ALA A 103 9.50 6.28 -6.05
N GLY A 104 10.67 6.88 -6.28
CA GLY A 104 11.34 6.84 -7.57
C GLY A 104 11.77 5.43 -7.96
N LEU A 105 12.44 4.74 -7.03
CA LEU A 105 12.87 3.35 -7.22
C LEU A 105 11.68 2.40 -7.45
N LEU A 106 10.57 2.58 -6.73
CA LEU A 106 9.39 1.74 -6.89
C LEU A 106 8.73 1.88 -8.26
N VAL A 107 8.82 3.06 -8.88
CA VAL A 107 8.13 3.35 -10.15
C VAL A 107 9.02 3.11 -11.36
N ALA A 108 10.30 3.49 -11.26
CA ALA A 108 11.24 3.50 -12.37
C ALA A 108 12.52 2.70 -12.10
N GLY A 109 12.60 1.94 -11.00
CA GLY A 109 13.73 1.06 -10.76
C GLY A 109 13.71 -0.17 -11.66
N ASP A 110 14.87 -0.60 -12.15
CA ASP A 110 15.01 -1.82 -12.95
C ASP A 110 14.62 -3.06 -12.14
N TYR A 111 15.10 -3.13 -10.90
CA TYR A 111 14.85 -4.26 -10.01
C TYR A 111 14.74 -3.83 -8.53
N PRO A 112 13.59 -3.28 -8.10
CA PRO A 112 13.40 -2.79 -6.73
C PRO A 112 13.55 -3.86 -5.64
N GLN A 113 13.35 -5.13 -6.00
CA GLN A 113 13.44 -6.27 -5.08
C GLN A 113 14.85 -6.48 -4.53
N MET A 114 15.89 -5.98 -5.21
CA MET A 114 17.26 -5.98 -4.67
C MET A 114 17.34 -5.22 -3.34
N PHE A 115 16.65 -4.07 -3.24
CA PHE A 115 16.63 -3.24 -2.04
C PHE A 115 15.51 -3.64 -1.08
N PHE A 116 14.39 -4.12 -1.61
CA PHE A 116 13.23 -4.52 -0.84
C PHE A 116 12.76 -5.93 -1.23
N PRO A 117 13.40 -7.01 -0.76
CA PRO A 117 13.07 -8.38 -1.18
C PRO A 117 11.63 -8.82 -0.88
N LYS A 118 10.97 -8.16 0.08
CA LYS A 118 9.57 -8.43 0.46
C LYS A 118 8.55 -7.60 -0.34
N LEU A 119 9.01 -6.71 -1.20
CA LEU A 119 8.17 -5.86 -2.03
C LEU A 119 7.83 -6.60 -3.33
N VAL A 120 6.80 -7.42 -3.24
CA VAL A 120 6.26 -8.18 -4.37
C VAL A 120 4.74 -8.01 -4.44
N VAL A 121 4.20 -8.10 -5.65
CA VAL A 121 2.76 -8.14 -5.87
C VAL A 121 2.34 -9.61 -5.98
N ASP A 122 1.53 -10.08 -5.03
CA ASP A 122 1.00 -11.45 -5.03
C ASP A 122 -0.42 -11.46 -5.61
N VAL A 123 -0.54 -12.00 -6.80
CA VAL A 123 -1.80 -12.13 -7.52
C VAL A 123 -2.31 -13.55 -7.39
N ALA A 124 -3.46 -13.72 -6.74
CA ALA A 124 -4.12 -15.01 -6.58
C ALA A 124 -5.54 -14.98 -7.16
N SER A 125 -5.87 -16.00 -7.95
CA SER A 125 -7.21 -16.24 -8.50
C SER A 125 -7.95 -17.28 -7.67
N TYR A 126 -9.24 -17.02 -7.41
CA TYR A 126 -10.11 -17.92 -6.64
C TYR A 126 -11.21 -18.48 -7.55
N PRO A 127 -11.62 -19.75 -7.34
CA PRO A 127 -12.66 -20.39 -8.15
C PRO A 127 -14.05 -19.83 -7.88
N ASP A 128 -14.26 -19.20 -6.73
CA ASP A 128 -15.56 -18.70 -6.29
C ASP A 128 -15.37 -17.34 -5.61
N THR A 129 -16.49 -16.67 -5.34
CA THR A 129 -16.56 -15.40 -4.60
C THR A 129 -16.08 -15.53 -3.15
N SER A 130 -15.98 -16.75 -2.62
CA SER A 130 -15.44 -17.04 -1.30
C SER A 130 -14.01 -17.57 -1.40
N LYS A 131 -13.13 -17.11 -0.50
CA LYS A 131 -11.71 -17.47 -0.45
C LYS A 131 -11.46 -18.95 -0.10
N SER A 132 -12.49 -19.65 0.39
CA SER A 132 -12.37 -21.02 0.88
C SER A 132 -13.75 -21.68 0.82
N ALA A 133 -14.02 -22.42 -0.25
CA ALA A 133 -15.12 -23.38 -0.29
C ALA A 133 -14.57 -24.77 0.08
N PRO A 134 -15.21 -25.52 1.00
CA PRO A 134 -14.79 -26.89 1.31
C PRO A 134 -14.72 -27.75 0.05
N GLY A 135 -13.65 -28.52 -0.12
CA GLY A 135 -13.49 -29.47 -1.23
C GLY A 135 -13.03 -28.89 -2.57
N LYS A 136 -12.75 -27.59 -2.67
CA LYS A 136 -12.14 -26.97 -3.87
C LYS A 136 -10.70 -26.52 -3.59
N PRO A 137 -9.82 -26.48 -4.61
CA PRO A 137 -8.49 -25.90 -4.47
C PRO A 137 -8.59 -24.45 -4.00
N ARG A 138 -7.71 -24.06 -3.06
CA ARG A 138 -7.73 -22.73 -2.43
C ARG A 138 -7.44 -21.60 -3.41
N PHE A 139 -6.55 -21.86 -4.38
CA PHE A 139 -6.19 -20.95 -5.45
C PHE A 139 -6.28 -21.69 -6.78
N LEU A 140 -6.85 -21.06 -7.80
CA LEU A 140 -6.82 -21.56 -9.18
C LEU A 140 -5.48 -21.29 -9.85
N ASP A 141 -4.96 -20.09 -9.62
CA ASP A 141 -3.68 -19.60 -10.12
C ASP A 141 -3.11 -18.66 -9.07
N ARG A 142 -1.78 -18.66 -8.94
CA ARG A 142 -1.05 -17.75 -8.06
C ARG A 142 0.25 -17.37 -8.75
N LYS A 143 0.46 -16.08 -8.92
CA LYS A 143 1.69 -15.54 -9.51
C LYS A 143 2.24 -14.43 -8.63
N ILE A 144 3.53 -14.51 -8.37
CA ILE A 144 4.30 -13.43 -7.75
C ILE A 144 4.86 -12.60 -8.90
N CYS A 145 4.47 -11.33 -8.95
CA CYS A 145 4.96 -10.38 -9.94
C CYS A 145 6.09 -9.55 -9.32
N GLU A 146 7.20 -9.46 -10.04
CA GLU A 146 8.41 -8.73 -9.67
C GLU A 146 8.65 -7.54 -10.62
N GLY A 147 9.67 -6.74 -10.36
CA GLY A 147 9.96 -5.50 -11.10
C GLY A 147 9.28 -4.26 -10.52
N PRO A 148 9.34 -3.12 -11.25
CA PRO A 148 8.72 -1.86 -10.84
C PRO A 148 7.20 -1.97 -10.74
N LEU A 149 6.58 -1.07 -9.95
CA LEU A 149 5.14 -1.07 -9.68
C LEU A 149 4.29 -0.97 -10.97
N THR A 150 4.80 -0.25 -11.97
CA THR A 150 4.14 -0.10 -13.27
C THR A 150 4.09 -1.43 -14.03
N GLN A 151 5.21 -2.15 -14.07
CA GLN A 151 5.33 -3.43 -14.74
C GLN A 151 4.63 -4.55 -13.98
N SER A 152 4.87 -4.70 -12.68
CA SER A 152 4.26 -5.75 -11.85
C SER A 152 2.72 -5.67 -11.81
N TRP A 153 2.15 -4.47 -11.91
CA TRP A 153 0.70 -4.29 -12.05
C TRP A 153 0.20 -4.65 -13.45
N MET A 154 0.96 -4.30 -14.49
CA MET A 154 0.58 -4.56 -15.88
C MET A 154 0.88 -5.98 -16.34
N GLU A 155 1.75 -6.70 -15.63
CA GLU A 155 2.09 -8.08 -15.91
C GLU A 155 0.80 -8.90 -15.83
N PRO A 156 0.25 -9.29 -17.00
CA PRO A 156 -0.97 -10.05 -16.99
C PRO A 156 -0.60 -11.40 -16.37
N ALA A 157 -1.36 -11.82 -15.36
CA ALA A 157 -1.43 -13.22 -14.99
C ALA A 157 -1.93 -13.97 -16.23
N GLY A 158 -1.00 -14.37 -17.12
CA GLY A 158 -1.23 -14.89 -18.47
C GLY A 158 -2.08 -16.16 -18.54
N THR A 159 -2.60 -16.61 -17.41
CA THR A 159 -3.42 -17.80 -17.24
C THR A 159 -4.56 -17.61 -16.23
N THR A 160 -4.93 -16.36 -15.87
CA THR A 160 -6.21 -16.19 -15.14
C THR A 160 -7.36 -16.36 -16.12
N SER A 161 -7.77 -17.63 -16.25
CA SER A 161 -8.85 -18.09 -17.11
C SER A 161 -10.02 -17.11 -17.11
N ARG A 162 -10.39 -16.69 -18.32
CA ARG A 162 -11.64 -16.05 -18.73
C ARG A 162 -12.67 -15.91 -17.59
N ARG A 163 -12.81 -14.69 -17.06
CA ARG A 163 -13.91 -14.24 -16.17
C ARG A 163 -13.82 -14.53 -14.65
N SER A 164 -12.64 -14.70 -14.07
CA SER A 164 -12.51 -14.71 -12.60
C SER A 164 -12.20 -13.32 -12.03
N PRO A 165 -12.82 -12.89 -10.92
CA PRO A 165 -12.47 -11.63 -10.26
C PRO A 165 -11.06 -11.73 -9.66
N VAL A 166 -10.10 -11.03 -10.28
CA VAL A 166 -8.75 -10.86 -9.74
C VAL A 166 -8.82 -9.99 -8.49
N ARG A 167 -8.33 -10.50 -7.36
CA ARG A 167 -8.21 -9.73 -6.13
C ARG A 167 -6.73 -9.72 -5.73
N CYS A 168 -6.04 -8.63 -6.04
CA CYS A 168 -4.64 -8.44 -5.68
C CYS A 168 -4.51 -8.36 -4.15
N CYS A 169 -3.64 -9.20 -3.58
CA CYS A 169 -3.19 -9.05 -2.21
C CYS A 169 -1.87 -8.29 -2.27
N ALA A 170 -1.90 -6.99 -1.97
CA ALA A 170 -0.66 -6.25 -1.74
C ALA A 170 0.12 -6.97 -0.62
N GLY A 171 1.39 -7.30 -0.88
CA GLY A 171 2.28 -7.92 0.09
C GLY A 171 2.33 -7.09 1.38
N ARG A 172 2.47 -7.77 2.52
CA ARG A 172 2.62 -7.11 3.82
C ARG A 172 3.95 -6.35 3.82
N LEU A 173 3.89 -5.02 3.66
CA LEU A 173 5.00 -4.12 3.92
C LEU A 173 5.60 -4.44 5.31
N PRO A 174 6.94 -4.35 5.49
CA PRO A 174 7.55 -4.51 6.80
C PRO A 174 6.84 -3.61 7.81
N THR A 175 6.62 -4.10 9.03
CA THR A 175 5.74 -3.58 10.10
C THR A 175 5.89 -2.11 10.49
N ARG A 176 6.84 -1.40 9.89
CA ARG A 176 7.09 0.04 10.06
C ARG A 176 6.35 0.92 9.03
N TRP A 177 5.81 0.33 7.95
CA TRP A 177 5.27 1.04 6.79
C TRP A 177 3.85 0.56 6.52
N SER A 178 2.91 1.04 7.33
CA SER A 178 1.50 0.71 7.20
C SER A 178 0.75 2.01 6.96
N THR A 179 0.59 2.38 5.69
CA THR A 179 -0.42 3.35 5.27
C THR A 179 -1.51 2.61 4.49
N ALA A 180 -2.71 2.63 5.05
CA ALA A 180 -3.91 2.14 4.40
C ALA A 180 -4.28 3.10 3.26
N SER A 181 -3.85 2.81 2.03
CA SER A 181 -4.33 3.51 0.85
C SER A 181 -5.60 2.82 0.32
N THR A 182 -6.73 3.51 0.51
CA THR A 182 -8.02 3.13 -0.05
C THR A 182 -7.97 3.26 -1.57
N MET A 183 -7.91 2.12 -2.27
CA MET A 183 -7.94 2.08 -3.74
C MET A 183 -9.33 2.50 -4.25
N ARG A 184 -9.34 3.52 -5.11
CA ARG A 184 -10.52 4.15 -5.71
C ARG A 184 -11.31 3.11 -6.51
N ARG A 185 -12.52 2.80 -6.07
CA ARG A 185 -13.46 1.87 -6.72
C ARG A 185 -13.87 2.39 -8.10
N SER A 186 -13.43 1.74 -9.18
CA SER A 186 -14.15 1.77 -10.45
C SER A 186 -15.26 0.71 -10.41
N ARG A 187 -16.50 1.18 -10.61
CA ARG A 187 -17.80 0.47 -10.74
C ARG A 187 -17.79 -1.06 -10.51
N VAL A 188 -18.10 -1.46 -9.28
CA VAL A 188 -18.73 -2.77 -9.00
C VAL A 188 -20.01 -2.50 -8.22
N ARG A 189 -21.12 -3.05 -8.71
CA ARG A 189 -22.47 -2.86 -8.17
C ARG A 189 -22.49 -3.11 -6.65
N ARG A 190 -23.07 -2.17 -5.89
CA ARG A 190 -23.22 -2.27 -4.44
C ARG A 190 -24.27 -3.35 -4.12
N PHE A 191 -23.89 -4.36 -3.36
CA PHE A 191 -24.81 -5.15 -2.54
C PHE A 191 -24.32 -5.10 -1.08
N PRO A 192 -25.23 -5.07 -0.09
CA PRO A 192 -24.90 -4.78 1.30
C PRO A 192 -24.15 -5.96 1.94
N LEU A 193 -22.94 -5.68 2.46
CA LEU A 193 -22.15 -6.64 3.22
C LEU A 193 -22.73 -6.76 4.63
N ARG A 194 -23.40 -7.88 4.93
CA ARG A 194 -23.59 -8.33 6.32
C ARG A 194 -22.34 -9.09 6.73
N PHE A 195 -21.64 -8.59 7.75
CA PHE A 195 -20.57 -9.30 8.44
C PHE A 195 -21.17 -10.07 9.61
N THR A 196 -21.13 -11.40 9.57
CA THR A 196 -21.27 -12.23 10.78
C THR A 196 -19.89 -12.65 11.26
N PRO A 197 -19.57 -12.52 12.55
CA PRO A 197 -18.29 -12.96 13.09
C PRO A 197 -18.26 -14.49 13.18
N ILE A 198 -17.16 -15.08 12.72
CA ILE A 198 -16.86 -16.51 12.94
C ILE A 198 -16.15 -16.58 14.30
N VAL A 199 -16.83 -17.18 15.29
CA VAL A 199 -16.22 -17.61 16.55
C VAL A 199 -15.57 -18.96 16.29
N SER A 200 -14.33 -19.12 16.75
CA SER A 200 -13.51 -20.33 16.67
C SER A 200 -14.18 -21.56 17.28
#